data_AF-A0A165MS09-F1
#
_entry.id   AF-A0A165MS09-F1
#
_cell.length_a   1.000
_cell.length_b   1.000
_cell.length_c   1.000
_cell.angle_alpha   90.00
_cell.angle_beta   90.00
_cell.angle_gamma   90.00
#
_symmetry.space_group_name_H-M   'P 1'
#
loop_
_entity.id
_entity.type
_entity.pdbx_description
1 polymer ?
#
loop_
_entity_poly.entity_id
_entity_poly.type
_entity_poly.pdbx_seq_one_letter_code
_entity_poly.pdbx_strand_id
1 'polypeptide(L)'
;MVLLTRRLVRAVTHSPLSRLISTDRLQVHAVASLRANPEILPKIADRDEAKSHVQLMAAVVNELALNPSVSTRWDYISRLVARLPHREADVLALQPSHAEAIEKLAQAPAASEKFADLRGMVFRKMLRVRYPDAPFLALDNVLRIGEIVPPARAVGFWVIVLPELLVRLGTHWERKMFNVEDTRREAARQLRVVEEKHPGLTTPRQLMQAYAATRVAPDDVARQWAAVLASKEQILLTTAGNALAAAPDLDTLNRVRAQIQAHPAGVTPPQIPRAPNTMPMLDVLYAQHLVRLGAVPAAVELASKYDFHRELGWLLWNESTIDTDGPAYVAAKRNRIRVKELEKSGLDLEAILYILAPESPFRYAVRDASLLRLNNTAELRAARKSASTTGKSA
;
A
#
# COMPACT_ATOMS: atom_id res chain seq x y z
N MET A 1 35.37 32.20 -29.66
CA MET A 1 33.92 31.91 -29.52
C MET A 1 33.54 30.41 -29.46
N VAL A 2 34.48 29.46 -29.47
CA VAL A 2 34.18 28.00 -29.42
C VAL A 2 34.32 27.39 -28.00
N LEU A 3 34.84 28.14 -27.03
CA LEU A 3 35.10 27.66 -25.67
C LEU A 3 33.98 27.94 -24.65
N LEU A 4 33.03 28.85 -24.95
CA LEU A 4 31.89 29.13 -24.06
C LEU A 4 30.73 28.13 -24.22
N THR A 5 30.56 27.54 -25.40
CA THR A 5 29.45 26.61 -25.70
C THR A 5 29.64 25.23 -25.05
N ARG A 6 30.89 24.79 -24.82
CA ARG A 6 31.18 23.53 -24.11
C ARG A 6 30.97 23.61 -22.60
N ARG A 7 31.08 24.80 -21.98
CA ARG A 7 30.82 24.98 -20.54
C ARG A 7 29.34 25.01 -20.20
N LEU A 8 28.48 25.54 -21.09
CA LEU A 8 27.02 25.49 -20.90
C LEU A 8 26.44 24.09 -21.12
N VAL A 9 26.97 23.31 -22.07
CA VAL A 9 26.53 21.91 -22.26
C VAL A 9 26.96 21.02 -21.09
N ARG A 10 28.13 21.26 -20.46
CA ARG A 10 28.54 20.52 -19.24
C ARG A 10 27.81 20.97 -17.97
N ALA A 11 27.39 22.24 -17.87
CA ALA A 11 26.65 22.75 -16.72
C ALA A 11 25.19 22.23 -16.70
N VAL A 12 24.59 21.99 -17.87
CA VAL A 12 23.23 21.42 -17.97
C VAL A 12 23.24 19.90 -17.76
N THR A 13 24.35 19.19 -18.00
CA THR A 13 24.50 17.76 -17.65
C THR A 13 24.82 17.49 -16.18
N HIS A 14 25.08 18.54 -15.38
CA HIS A 14 25.36 18.43 -13.94
C HIS A 14 24.40 19.25 -13.07
N SER A 15 23.18 19.51 -13.57
CA SER A 15 22.09 19.92 -12.69
C SER A 15 21.80 18.79 -11.68
N PRO A 16 21.82 19.05 -10.36
CA PRO A 16 21.50 18.05 -9.33
C PRO A 16 20.04 17.57 -9.35
N LEU A 17 19.20 18.12 -10.25
CA LEU A 17 17.75 17.92 -10.29
C LEU A 17 17.27 16.87 -11.31
N SER A 18 18.17 16.23 -12.05
CA SER A 18 17.86 15.09 -12.93
C SER A 18 18.71 13.87 -12.59
N ARG A 19 18.74 13.46 -11.31
CA ARG A 19 19.08 12.07 -10.98
C ARG A 19 18.03 11.20 -11.66
N LEU A 20 18.36 10.67 -12.84
CA LEU A 20 17.66 9.54 -13.44
C LEU A 20 17.36 8.56 -12.31
N ILE A 21 16.08 8.31 -12.08
CA ILE A 21 15.69 7.24 -11.18
C ILE A 21 16.19 5.97 -11.83
N SER A 22 17.10 5.31 -11.13
CA SER A 22 17.63 4.03 -11.57
C SER A 22 16.52 3.01 -11.77
N THR A 23 16.75 2.12 -12.72
CA THR A 23 15.93 0.95 -12.96
C THR A 23 15.68 0.16 -11.66
N ASP A 24 16.66 0.15 -10.74
CA ASP A 24 16.61 -0.55 -9.46
C ASP A 24 15.52 0.02 -8.55
N ARG A 25 15.45 1.35 -8.38
CA ARG A 25 14.38 1.98 -7.60
C ARG A 25 13.01 1.67 -8.16
N LEU A 26 12.86 1.74 -9.48
CA LEU A 26 11.60 1.39 -10.15
C LEU A 26 11.19 -0.06 -9.89
N GLN A 27 12.15 -0.98 -9.88
CA GLN A 27 11.91 -2.40 -9.60
C GLN A 27 11.53 -2.63 -8.13
N VAL A 28 12.22 -2.00 -7.18
CA VAL A 28 11.87 -2.08 -5.75
C VAL A 28 10.47 -1.52 -5.50
N HIS A 29 10.12 -0.37 -6.09
CA HIS A 29 8.76 0.16 -5.98
C HIS A 29 7.71 -0.75 -6.64
N ALA A 30 8.05 -1.44 -7.73
CA ALA A 30 7.14 -2.41 -8.35
C ALA A 30 6.89 -3.60 -7.41
N VAL A 31 7.92 -4.11 -6.72
CA VAL A 31 7.76 -5.16 -5.69
C VAL A 31 6.95 -4.63 -4.50
N ALA A 32 7.28 -3.45 -3.98
CA ALA A 32 6.59 -2.82 -2.87
C ALA A 32 5.10 -2.55 -3.13
N SER A 33 4.73 -2.34 -4.40
CA SER A 33 3.34 -2.19 -4.86
C SER A 33 2.70 -3.48 -5.38
N LEU A 34 3.35 -4.64 -5.17
CA LEU A 34 2.87 -5.98 -5.56
C LEU A 34 2.69 -6.16 -7.08
N ARG A 35 3.33 -5.32 -7.89
CA ARG A 35 3.29 -5.36 -9.36
C ARG A 35 4.42 -6.20 -9.98
N ALA A 36 5.36 -6.68 -9.17
CA ALA A 36 6.49 -7.48 -9.60
C ALA A 36 6.86 -8.56 -8.57
N ASN A 37 7.34 -9.70 -9.07
CA ASN A 37 7.82 -10.81 -8.23
C ASN A 37 9.07 -10.37 -7.41
N PRO A 38 9.09 -10.62 -6.09
CA PRO A 38 10.22 -10.26 -5.22
C PRO A 38 11.54 -11.00 -5.50
N GLU A 39 11.57 -12.05 -6.33
CA GLU A 39 12.82 -12.73 -6.75
C GLU A 39 13.84 -11.80 -7.44
N ILE A 40 13.42 -10.60 -7.86
CA ILE A 40 14.33 -9.57 -8.38
C ILE A 40 15.19 -8.92 -7.28
N LEU A 41 14.76 -8.94 -6.02
CA LEU A 41 15.41 -8.23 -4.91
C LEU A 41 16.87 -8.67 -4.65
N PRO A 42 17.22 -9.98 -4.63
CA PRO A 42 18.62 -10.42 -4.55
C PRO A 42 19.52 -9.78 -5.61
N LYS A 43 19.05 -9.74 -6.86
CA LYS A 43 19.80 -9.16 -7.98
C LYS A 43 20.02 -7.67 -7.83
N ILE A 44 19.05 -6.96 -7.24
CA ILE A 44 19.18 -5.52 -6.94
C ILE A 44 20.15 -5.32 -5.77
N ALA A 45 20.04 -6.14 -4.72
CA ALA A 45 20.89 -6.06 -3.54
C ALA A 45 22.39 -6.26 -3.84
N ASP A 46 22.73 -7.08 -4.86
CA ASP A 46 24.11 -7.28 -5.28
C ASP A 46 24.68 -6.14 -6.13
N ARG A 47 23.87 -5.20 -6.62
CA ARG A 47 24.34 -4.06 -7.44
C ARG A 47 25.01 -2.98 -6.58
N ASP A 48 26.02 -2.33 -7.16
CA ASP A 48 26.79 -1.28 -6.48
C ASP A 48 25.96 -0.07 -6.09
N GLU A 49 24.91 0.23 -6.86
CA GLU A 49 23.99 1.33 -6.55
C GLU A 49 23.21 1.07 -5.26
N ALA A 50 22.64 -0.12 -5.08
CA ALA A 50 21.95 -0.51 -3.86
C ALA A 50 22.90 -0.49 -2.65
N LYS A 51 24.18 -0.83 -2.86
CA LYS A 51 25.22 -0.81 -1.83
C LYS A 51 25.67 0.60 -1.45
N SER A 52 25.50 1.58 -2.33
CA SER A 52 26.00 2.95 -2.15
C SER A 52 24.90 3.95 -1.78
N HIS A 53 23.62 3.63 -2.04
CA HIS A 53 22.50 4.53 -1.80
C HIS A 53 21.63 4.08 -0.61
N VAL A 54 21.82 4.71 0.56
CA VAL A 54 21.12 4.38 1.82
C VAL A 54 19.60 4.19 1.68
N GLN A 55 18.91 5.09 0.99
CA GLN A 55 17.44 4.96 0.81
C GLN A 55 17.04 3.72 -0.01
N LEU A 56 17.79 3.39 -1.07
CA LEU A 56 17.53 2.21 -1.89
C LEU A 56 17.87 0.94 -1.09
N MET A 57 18.98 0.96 -0.36
CA MET A 57 19.38 -0.11 0.55
C MET A 57 18.29 -0.42 1.58
N ALA A 58 17.77 0.60 2.27
CA ALA A 58 16.71 0.45 3.26
C ALA A 58 15.41 -0.06 2.63
N ALA A 59 15.06 0.41 1.42
CA ALA A 59 13.90 -0.08 0.70
C ALA A 59 14.04 -1.57 0.31
N VAL A 60 15.21 -1.99 -0.18
CA VAL A 60 15.50 -3.40 -0.48
C VAL A 60 15.42 -4.26 0.78
N VAL A 61 16.01 -3.82 1.89
CA VAL A 61 15.94 -4.54 3.19
C VAL A 61 14.49 -4.71 3.65
N ASN A 62 13.70 -3.64 3.63
CA ASN A 62 12.29 -3.70 4.03
C ASN A 62 11.48 -4.67 3.14
N GLU A 63 11.69 -4.63 1.82
CA GLU A 63 10.99 -5.55 0.93
C GLU A 63 11.48 -7.00 1.09
N LEU A 64 12.77 -7.25 1.30
CA LEU A 64 13.26 -8.59 1.60
C LEU A 64 12.61 -9.15 2.87
N ALA A 65 12.45 -8.33 3.92
CA ALA A 65 11.79 -8.73 5.17
C ALA A 65 10.30 -9.07 4.99
N LEU A 66 9.62 -8.37 4.07
CA LEU A 66 8.20 -8.56 3.74
C LEU A 66 7.91 -9.74 2.80
N ASN A 67 8.92 -10.30 2.13
CA ASN A 67 8.74 -11.31 1.08
C ASN A 67 9.44 -12.63 1.46
N PRO A 68 8.78 -13.52 2.24
CA PRO A 68 9.35 -14.81 2.64
C PRO A 68 9.53 -15.80 1.50
N SER A 69 8.98 -15.54 0.31
CA SER A 69 9.20 -16.34 -0.90
C SER A 69 10.63 -16.24 -1.45
N VAL A 70 11.42 -15.27 -1.00
CA VAL A 70 12.84 -15.16 -1.34
C VAL A 70 13.66 -15.94 -0.30
N SER A 71 14.02 -17.18 -0.60
CA SER A 71 14.70 -18.09 0.34
C SER A 71 16.05 -17.56 0.86
N THR A 72 16.82 -16.88 0.01
CA THR A 72 18.15 -16.34 0.35
C THR A 72 18.11 -14.97 1.04
N ARG A 73 16.92 -14.45 1.36
CA ARG A 73 16.75 -13.06 1.83
C ARG A 73 17.59 -12.69 3.05
N TRP A 74 17.81 -13.62 3.98
CA TRP A 74 18.52 -13.33 5.23
C TRP A 74 20.00 -13.01 5.00
N ASP A 75 20.65 -13.64 4.03
CA ASP A 75 22.03 -13.33 3.64
C ASP A 75 22.15 -11.91 3.10
N TYR A 76 21.13 -11.46 2.36
CA TYR A 76 21.06 -10.10 1.84
C TYR A 76 20.71 -9.08 2.92
N ILE A 77 19.72 -9.37 3.77
CA ILE A 77 19.32 -8.51 4.88
C ILE A 77 20.52 -8.24 5.79
N SER A 78 21.20 -9.29 6.27
CA SER A 78 22.35 -9.16 7.17
C SER A 78 23.47 -8.31 6.58
N ARG A 79 23.83 -8.53 5.30
CA ARG A 79 24.88 -7.76 4.60
C ARG A 79 24.51 -6.29 4.42
N LEU A 80 23.25 -5.99 4.09
CA LEU A 80 22.82 -4.62 3.84
C LEU A 80 22.57 -3.84 5.14
N VAL A 81 21.96 -4.47 6.15
CA VAL A 81 21.74 -3.84 7.48
C VAL A 81 23.06 -3.44 8.12
N ALA A 82 24.12 -4.26 7.95
CA ALA A 82 25.47 -3.91 8.42
C ALA A 82 26.01 -2.59 7.81
N ARG A 83 25.47 -2.13 6.68
CA ARG A 83 25.89 -0.90 6.01
C ARG A 83 24.94 0.28 6.22
N LEU A 84 23.76 0.05 6.79
CA LEU A 84 22.79 1.12 7.04
C LEU A 84 23.25 2.03 8.19
N PRO A 85 23.14 3.36 8.02
CA PRO A 85 23.25 4.27 9.16
C PRO A 85 22.03 4.06 10.06
N HIS A 86 22.22 4.25 11.37
CA HIS A 86 21.14 4.14 12.37
C HIS A 86 20.44 2.78 12.37
N ARG A 87 21.21 1.71 12.14
CA ARG A 87 20.76 0.33 12.05
C ARG A 87 20.28 -0.28 13.38
N GLU A 88 20.29 0.46 14.49
CA GLU A 88 20.00 -0.09 15.82
C GLU A 88 18.62 -0.77 15.85
N ALA A 89 17.59 -0.11 15.29
CA ALA A 89 16.26 -0.70 15.20
C ALA A 89 16.18 -1.87 14.21
N ASP A 90 16.89 -1.79 13.10
CA ASP A 90 16.92 -2.83 12.06
C ASP A 90 17.59 -4.11 12.56
N VAL A 91 18.75 -3.98 13.22
CA VAL A 91 19.46 -5.12 13.82
C VAL A 91 18.62 -5.82 14.86
N LEU A 92 17.77 -5.11 15.60
CA LEU A 92 16.91 -5.74 16.62
C LEU A 92 15.66 -6.38 16.00
N ALA A 93 15.02 -5.72 15.03
CA ALA A 93 13.75 -6.19 14.45
C ALA A 93 13.92 -7.30 13.40
N LEU A 94 15.00 -7.27 12.61
CA LEU A 94 15.20 -8.14 11.46
C LEU A 94 15.93 -9.42 11.87
N GLN A 95 15.22 -10.29 12.60
CA GLN A 95 15.74 -11.58 13.07
C GLN A 95 15.21 -12.76 12.25
N PRO A 96 15.91 -13.90 12.19
CA PRO A 96 15.46 -15.13 11.54
C PRO A 96 14.13 -15.73 12.04
N SER A 97 13.59 -15.29 13.18
CA SER A 97 12.25 -15.66 13.67
C SER A 97 11.60 -14.53 14.49
N HIS A 98 10.27 -14.55 14.63
CA HIS A 98 9.57 -13.64 15.55
C HIS A 98 10.01 -13.85 17.01
N ALA A 99 10.26 -15.09 17.44
CA ALA A 99 10.69 -15.39 18.81
C ALA A 99 12.02 -14.71 19.15
N GLU A 100 13.00 -14.81 18.26
CA GLU A 100 14.30 -14.16 18.42
C GLU A 100 14.17 -12.62 18.39
N ALA A 101 13.34 -12.07 17.50
CA ALA A 101 13.06 -10.63 17.48
C ALA A 101 12.44 -10.12 18.79
N ILE A 102 11.54 -10.90 19.40
CA ILE A 102 10.92 -10.57 20.69
C ILE A 102 11.95 -10.57 21.82
N GLU A 103 12.83 -11.58 21.84
CA GLU A 103 13.91 -11.64 22.83
C GLU A 103 14.84 -10.42 22.72
N LYS A 104 15.26 -10.08 21.50
CA LYS A 104 16.08 -8.89 21.24
C LYS A 104 15.37 -7.59 21.63
N LEU A 105 14.06 -7.48 21.36
CA LEU A 105 13.25 -6.33 21.76
C LEU A 105 13.17 -6.20 23.29
N ALA A 106 13.01 -7.30 24.02
CA ALA A 106 12.97 -7.30 25.48
C ALA A 106 14.29 -6.81 26.10
N GLN A 107 15.41 -7.16 25.47
CA GLN A 107 16.76 -6.74 25.89
C GLN A 107 17.12 -5.32 25.42
N ALA A 108 16.39 -4.75 24.46
CA ALA A 108 16.69 -3.44 23.90
C ALA A 108 16.44 -2.32 24.94
N PRO A 109 17.27 -1.26 24.97
CA PRO A 109 16.99 -0.10 25.79
C PRO A 109 15.73 0.63 25.27
N ALA A 110 15.02 1.33 26.16
CA ALA A 110 13.80 2.06 25.79
C ALA A 110 14.09 3.15 24.73
N ALA A 111 15.23 3.83 24.88
CA ALA A 111 15.76 4.82 23.97
C ALA A 111 17.22 4.50 23.62
N SER A 112 17.71 5.06 22.52
CA SER A 112 19.13 5.17 22.21
C SER A 112 19.52 6.64 22.07
N GLU A 113 20.81 6.91 21.91
CA GLU A 113 21.33 8.24 21.59
C GLU A 113 20.61 8.89 20.40
N LYS A 114 20.08 8.09 19.49
CA LYS A 114 19.48 8.54 18.22
C LYS A 114 17.96 8.42 18.17
N PHE A 115 17.37 7.64 19.07
CA PHE A 115 15.94 7.33 19.04
C PHE A 115 15.34 7.39 20.44
N ALA A 116 14.44 8.35 20.67
CA ALA A 116 13.72 8.49 21.93
C ALA A 116 12.76 7.32 22.24
N ASP A 117 12.30 6.60 21.21
CA ASP A 117 11.41 5.44 21.32
C ASP A 117 11.94 4.29 20.45
N LEU A 118 13.10 3.74 20.84
CA LEU A 118 13.74 2.65 20.10
C LEU A 118 12.84 1.41 20.08
N ARG A 119 12.28 1.03 21.23
CA ARG A 119 11.41 -0.15 21.35
C ARG A 119 10.17 -0.05 20.45
N GLY A 120 9.52 1.12 20.42
CA GLY A 120 8.39 1.37 19.53
C GLY A 120 8.76 1.30 18.05
N MET A 121 9.97 1.76 17.68
CA MET A 121 10.48 1.63 16.30
C MET A 121 10.76 0.18 15.92
N VAL A 122 11.43 -0.58 16.79
CA VAL A 122 11.71 -2.00 16.59
C VAL A 122 10.41 -2.78 16.42
N PHE A 123 9.44 -2.57 17.30
CA PHE A 123 8.13 -3.21 17.21
C PHE A 123 7.41 -2.92 15.87
N ARG A 124 7.36 -1.65 15.45
CA ARG A 124 6.75 -1.29 14.15
C ARG A 124 7.44 -1.98 12.96
N LYS A 125 8.75 -2.21 13.03
CA LYS A 125 9.48 -2.98 12.01
C LYS A 125 9.13 -4.46 12.08
N MET A 126 9.10 -5.06 13.28
CA MET A 126 8.74 -6.47 13.49
C MET A 126 7.37 -6.83 12.90
N LEU A 127 6.39 -5.93 13.00
CA LEU A 127 5.06 -6.10 12.40
C LEU A 127 5.09 -6.31 10.87
N ARG A 128 6.17 -5.91 10.20
CA ARG A 128 6.36 -6.05 8.75
C ARG A 128 7.36 -7.16 8.39
N VAL A 129 7.90 -7.88 9.36
CA VAL A 129 8.75 -9.05 9.12
C VAL A 129 7.88 -10.30 9.08
N ARG A 130 8.01 -11.08 8.01
CA ARG A 130 7.18 -12.25 7.75
C ARG A 130 8.04 -13.48 7.54
N TYR A 131 7.53 -14.67 7.82
CA TYR A 131 8.25 -15.94 7.71
C TYR A 131 7.45 -16.97 6.92
N PRO A 132 8.10 -18.00 6.36
CA PRO A 132 7.41 -19.07 5.61
C PRO A 132 6.34 -19.81 6.42
N ASP A 133 6.47 -19.86 7.73
CA ASP A 133 5.59 -20.51 8.70
C ASP A 133 4.71 -19.51 9.50
N ALA A 134 5.06 -18.23 9.47
CA ALA A 134 4.35 -17.15 10.17
C ALA A 134 4.12 -15.95 9.23
N PRO A 135 2.98 -15.90 8.50
CA PRO A 135 2.71 -14.82 7.54
C PRO A 135 2.54 -13.45 8.24
N PHE A 136 2.24 -13.44 9.54
CA PHE A 136 2.14 -12.26 10.40
C PHE A 136 2.63 -12.61 11.81
N LEU A 137 2.91 -11.58 12.61
CA LEU A 137 3.17 -11.75 14.05
C LEU A 137 1.90 -12.24 14.75
N ALA A 138 1.97 -13.40 15.43
CA ALA A 138 0.82 -13.97 16.14
C ALA A 138 0.38 -13.10 17.33
N LEU A 139 -0.92 -13.11 17.65
CA LEU A 139 -1.49 -12.32 18.74
C LEU A 139 -0.79 -12.56 20.10
N ASP A 140 -0.52 -13.81 20.47
CA ASP A 140 0.12 -14.11 21.76
C ASP A 140 1.48 -13.41 21.89
N ASN A 141 2.22 -13.33 20.78
CA ASN A 141 3.47 -12.57 20.72
C ASN A 141 3.22 -11.06 20.83
N VAL A 142 2.17 -10.53 20.21
CA VAL A 142 1.80 -9.10 20.32
C VAL A 142 1.43 -8.74 21.76
N LEU A 143 0.68 -9.59 22.45
CA LEU A 143 0.29 -9.39 23.85
C LEU A 143 1.50 -9.40 24.77
N ARG A 144 2.43 -10.34 24.58
CA ARG A 144 3.71 -10.37 25.29
C ARG A 144 4.55 -9.11 25.03
N ILE A 145 4.59 -8.63 23.79
CA ILE A 145 5.27 -7.36 23.47
C ILE A 145 4.57 -6.16 24.12
N GLY A 146 3.27 -6.25 24.41
CA GLY A 146 2.50 -5.27 25.18
C GLY A 146 3.04 -5.03 26.60
N GLU A 147 3.87 -5.92 27.13
CA GLU A 147 4.58 -5.73 28.40
C GLU A 147 5.82 -4.81 28.25
N ILE A 148 6.30 -4.64 27.01
CA ILE A 148 7.53 -3.91 26.66
C ILE A 148 7.20 -2.52 26.05
N VAL A 149 6.13 -2.45 25.25
CA VAL A 149 5.60 -1.22 24.64
C VAL A 149 4.12 -1.08 25.03
N PRO A 150 3.52 0.13 25.06
CA PRO A 150 2.14 0.30 25.51
C PRO A 150 1.15 -0.67 24.83
N PRO A 151 0.32 -1.44 25.57
CA PRO A 151 -0.54 -2.47 24.98
C PRO A 151 -1.49 -1.97 23.89
N ALA A 152 -2.10 -0.79 24.09
CA ALA A 152 -2.97 -0.16 23.10
C ALA A 152 -2.23 0.15 21.79
N ARG A 153 -0.93 0.49 21.89
CA ARG A 153 -0.06 0.70 20.73
C ARG A 153 0.30 -0.63 20.07
N ALA A 154 0.62 -1.66 20.86
CA ALA A 154 0.97 -2.99 20.35
C ALA A 154 -0.17 -3.59 19.52
N VAL A 155 -1.34 -3.73 20.16
CA VAL A 155 -2.54 -4.29 19.53
C VAL A 155 -3.06 -3.37 18.43
N GLY A 156 -3.12 -2.05 18.67
CA GLY A 156 -3.59 -1.09 17.68
C GLY A 156 -2.81 -1.13 16.37
N PHE A 157 -1.47 -1.13 16.42
CA PHE A 157 -0.66 -1.23 15.20
C PHE A 157 -0.75 -2.60 14.54
N TRP A 158 -0.85 -3.68 15.32
CA TRP A 158 -1.05 -5.02 14.78
C TRP A 158 -2.35 -5.11 13.96
N VAL A 159 -3.47 -4.60 14.50
CA VAL A 159 -4.75 -4.56 13.78
C VAL A 159 -4.67 -3.69 12.51
N ILE A 160 -3.99 -2.55 12.57
CA ILE A 160 -3.86 -1.63 11.43
C ILE A 160 -3.04 -2.24 10.28
N VAL A 161 -2.01 -3.05 10.58
CA VAL A 161 -1.13 -3.60 9.52
C VAL A 161 -1.73 -4.84 8.84
N LEU A 162 -2.63 -5.58 9.52
CA LEU A 162 -3.20 -6.83 9.02
C LEU A 162 -3.76 -6.72 7.59
N PRO A 163 -4.55 -5.69 7.21
CA PRO A 163 -5.05 -5.55 5.85
C PRO A 163 -3.94 -5.52 4.78
N GLU A 164 -2.81 -4.85 5.04
CA GLU A 164 -1.66 -4.84 4.11
C GLU A 164 -1.11 -6.26 3.92
N LEU A 165 -0.94 -7.00 5.01
CA LEU A 165 -0.35 -8.34 5.00
C LEU A 165 -1.28 -9.37 4.36
N LEU A 166 -2.58 -9.29 4.62
CA LEU A 166 -3.60 -10.18 4.05
C LEU A 166 -3.72 -10.02 2.53
N VAL A 167 -3.55 -8.81 2.01
CA VAL A 167 -3.55 -8.56 0.56
C VAL A 167 -2.37 -9.23 -0.14
N ARG A 168 -1.19 -9.27 0.51
CA ARG A 168 0.02 -9.91 -0.05
C ARG A 168 -0.16 -11.42 -0.28
N LEU A 169 -0.91 -12.09 0.59
CA LEU A 169 -1.24 -13.52 0.44
C LEU A 169 -1.97 -13.83 -0.87
N GLY A 170 -2.61 -12.82 -1.48
CA GLY A 170 -3.28 -12.93 -2.76
C GLY A 170 -2.35 -13.07 -3.96
N THR A 171 -1.04 -12.88 -3.81
CA THR A 171 -0.07 -12.94 -4.93
C THR A 171 0.30 -14.38 -5.31
N HIS A 172 0.66 -14.62 -6.58
CA HIS A 172 1.03 -15.95 -7.08
C HIS A 172 2.24 -16.57 -6.36
N TRP A 173 3.17 -15.74 -5.89
CA TRP A 173 4.35 -16.23 -5.18
C TRP A 173 4.05 -16.60 -3.72
N GLU A 174 3.08 -15.95 -3.06
CA GLU A 174 2.73 -16.27 -1.67
C GLU A 174 1.67 -17.36 -1.54
N ARG A 175 0.74 -17.48 -2.49
CA ARG A 175 -0.29 -18.57 -2.48
C ARG A 175 0.31 -19.97 -2.51
N LYS A 176 1.57 -20.11 -2.97
CA LYS A 176 2.30 -21.38 -2.97
C LYS A 176 2.84 -21.77 -1.59
N MET A 177 3.00 -20.79 -0.71
CA MET A 177 3.58 -20.97 0.62
C MET A 177 2.52 -21.07 1.70
N PHE A 178 1.42 -20.33 1.56
CA PHE A 178 0.38 -20.22 2.58
C PHE A 178 -0.96 -20.74 2.06
N ASN A 179 -1.68 -21.50 2.88
CA ASN A 179 -3.11 -21.66 2.68
C ASN A 179 -3.81 -20.35 3.06
N VAL A 180 -4.20 -19.56 2.05
CA VAL A 180 -4.78 -18.22 2.22
C VAL A 180 -6.04 -18.27 3.07
N GLU A 181 -6.88 -19.29 2.89
CA GLU A 181 -8.17 -19.41 3.56
C GLU A 181 -7.97 -19.73 5.05
N ASP A 182 -7.12 -20.70 5.37
CA ASP A 182 -6.80 -21.03 6.77
C ASP A 182 -6.15 -19.84 7.48
N THR A 183 -5.25 -19.15 6.78
CA THR A 183 -4.58 -17.96 7.29
C THR A 183 -5.56 -16.82 7.59
N ARG A 184 -6.58 -16.63 6.74
CA ARG A 184 -7.65 -15.65 6.95
C ARG A 184 -8.54 -16.00 8.14
N ARG A 185 -8.92 -17.28 8.28
CA ARG A 185 -9.71 -17.76 9.42
C ARG A 185 -8.96 -17.60 10.74
N GLU A 186 -7.67 -17.91 10.73
CA GLU A 186 -6.83 -17.72 11.92
C GLU A 186 -6.68 -16.24 12.28
N ALA A 187 -6.50 -15.35 11.31
CA ALA A 187 -6.50 -13.90 11.56
C ALA A 187 -7.83 -13.42 12.15
N ALA A 188 -8.97 -13.89 11.62
CA ALA A 188 -10.29 -13.57 12.16
C ALA A 188 -10.47 -14.09 13.59
N ARG A 189 -10.02 -15.33 13.87
CA ARG A 189 -10.04 -15.91 15.22
C ARG A 189 -9.23 -15.08 16.20
N GLN A 190 -8.02 -14.66 15.83
CA GLN A 190 -7.18 -13.81 16.67
C GLN A 190 -7.80 -12.42 16.90
N LEU A 191 -8.41 -11.80 15.89
CA LEU A 191 -9.14 -10.54 16.06
C LEU A 191 -10.30 -10.68 17.07
N ARG A 192 -11.02 -11.80 17.04
CA ARG A 192 -12.10 -12.09 17.99
C ARG A 192 -11.58 -12.24 19.42
N VAL A 193 -10.42 -12.87 19.60
CA VAL A 193 -9.75 -12.94 20.91
C VAL A 193 -9.38 -11.54 21.43
N VAL A 194 -8.91 -10.63 20.57
CA VAL A 194 -8.65 -9.23 20.96
C VAL A 194 -9.92 -8.53 21.42
N GLU A 195 -11.00 -8.66 20.64
CA GLU A 195 -12.29 -8.06 20.96
C GLU A 195 -12.86 -8.56 22.29
N GLU A 196 -12.82 -9.87 22.53
CA GLU A 196 -13.40 -10.50 23.71
C GLU A 196 -12.57 -10.30 24.98
N LYS A 197 -11.24 -10.45 24.89
CA LYS A 197 -10.36 -10.48 26.07
C LYS A 197 -9.68 -9.15 26.37
N HIS A 198 -9.58 -8.27 25.37
CA HIS A 198 -8.91 -6.98 25.49
C HIS A 198 -9.76 -5.83 24.95
N PRO A 199 -11.04 -5.71 25.40
CA PRO A 199 -11.89 -4.62 24.97
C PRO A 199 -11.28 -3.27 25.34
N GLY A 200 -11.19 -2.36 24.38
CA GLY A 200 -10.60 -1.01 24.58
C GLY A 200 -9.16 -0.84 24.08
N LEU A 201 -8.47 -1.91 23.68
CA LEU A 201 -7.18 -1.78 22.98
C LEU A 201 -7.34 -1.46 21.48
N THR A 202 -8.56 -1.53 20.98
CA THR A 202 -8.92 -1.27 19.57
C THR A 202 -10.20 -0.45 19.49
N THR A 203 -10.45 0.12 18.32
CA THR A 203 -11.71 0.81 18.00
C THR A 203 -12.55 -0.04 17.04
N PRO A 204 -13.89 0.12 17.04
CA PRO A 204 -14.75 -0.55 16.07
C PRO A 204 -14.34 -0.28 14.61
N ARG A 205 -13.84 0.92 14.31
CA ARG A 205 -13.35 1.28 12.96
C ARG A 205 -12.16 0.43 12.53
N GLN A 206 -11.19 0.22 13.44
CA GLN A 206 -10.01 -0.62 13.17
C GLN A 206 -10.39 -2.08 13.02
N LEU A 207 -11.23 -2.61 13.92
CA LEU A 207 -11.69 -3.99 13.86
C LEU A 207 -12.51 -4.25 12.60
N MET A 208 -13.42 -3.35 12.22
CA MET A 208 -14.20 -3.46 10.98
C MET A 208 -13.29 -3.62 9.77
N GLN A 209 -12.26 -2.78 9.64
CA GLN A 209 -11.31 -2.85 8.53
C GLN A 209 -10.50 -4.15 8.55
N ALA A 210 -10.02 -4.58 9.73
CA ALA A 210 -9.24 -5.80 9.86
C ALA A 210 -10.06 -7.06 9.57
N TYR A 211 -11.28 -7.16 10.11
CA TYR A 211 -12.21 -8.26 9.80
C TYR A 211 -12.59 -8.27 8.32
N ALA A 212 -12.84 -7.11 7.71
CA ALA A 212 -13.14 -7.02 6.29
C ALA A 212 -12.00 -7.59 5.43
N ALA A 213 -10.75 -7.28 5.79
CA ALA A 213 -9.58 -7.80 5.08
C ALA A 213 -9.41 -9.31 5.18
N THR A 214 -9.99 -9.97 6.20
CA THR A 214 -9.98 -11.45 6.28
C THR A 214 -10.93 -12.08 5.27
N ARG A 215 -11.99 -11.37 4.85
CA ARG A 215 -13.04 -11.84 3.91
C ARG A 215 -13.84 -13.07 4.37
N VAL A 216 -13.61 -13.56 5.58
CA VAL A 216 -14.26 -14.76 6.13
C VAL A 216 -15.09 -14.47 7.37
N ALA A 217 -15.22 -13.18 7.74
CA ALA A 217 -15.88 -12.73 8.96
C ALA A 217 -16.96 -11.64 8.71
N PRO A 218 -17.91 -11.85 7.78
CA PRO A 218 -18.91 -10.82 7.43
C PRO A 218 -19.79 -10.40 8.62
N ASP A 219 -20.13 -11.33 9.51
CA ASP A 219 -20.93 -11.02 10.70
C ASP A 219 -20.18 -10.14 11.70
N ASP A 220 -18.88 -10.38 11.87
CA ASP A 220 -18.03 -9.54 12.72
C ASP A 220 -17.89 -8.13 12.12
N VAL A 221 -17.71 -8.02 10.80
CA VAL A 221 -17.73 -6.72 10.09
C VAL A 221 -19.05 -5.99 10.35
N ALA A 222 -20.19 -6.66 10.17
CA ALA A 222 -21.50 -6.05 10.35
C ALA A 222 -21.71 -5.56 11.79
N ARG A 223 -21.25 -6.33 12.79
CA ARG A 223 -21.27 -5.95 14.21
C ARG A 223 -20.43 -4.70 14.45
N GLN A 224 -19.20 -4.66 13.94
CA GLN A 224 -18.33 -3.49 14.11
C GLN A 224 -18.87 -2.25 13.40
N TRP A 225 -19.45 -2.41 12.22
CA TRP A 225 -20.11 -1.30 11.50
C TRP A 225 -21.30 -0.75 12.27
N ALA A 226 -22.14 -1.63 12.86
CA ALA A 226 -23.24 -1.20 13.73
C ALA A 226 -22.74 -0.41 14.95
N ALA A 227 -21.62 -0.81 15.55
CA ALA A 227 -20.99 -0.07 16.64
C ALA A 227 -20.45 1.31 16.20
N VAL A 228 -19.94 1.44 14.97
CA VAL A 228 -19.55 2.74 14.40
C VAL A 228 -20.77 3.64 14.24
N LEU A 229 -21.89 3.13 13.71
CA LEU A 229 -23.12 3.92 13.57
C LEU A 229 -23.72 4.32 14.92
N ALA A 230 -23.60 3.45 15.94
CA ALA A 230 -24.12 3.70 17.28
C ALA A 230 -23.39 4.82 18.03
N SER A 231 -22.13 5.14 17.68
CA SER A 231 -21.39 6.21 18.35
C SER A 231 -21.95 7.61 18.06
N LYS A 232 -22.80 7.76 17.04
CA LYS A 232 -23.38 9.04 16.57
C LYS A 232 -22.34 10.11 16.20
N GLU A 233 -21.07 9.74 16.12
CA GLU A 233 -20.00 10.62 15.65
C GLU A 233 -20.07 10.81 14.14
N GLN A 234 -19.47 11.88 13.64
CA GLN A 234 -19.34 12.06 12.20
C GLN A 234 -18.58 10.89 11.55
N ILE A 235 -19.13 10.37 10.44
CA ILE A 235 -18.48 9.29 9.71
C ILE A 235 -17.36 9.89 8.85
N LEU A 236 -16.12 9.52 9.14
CA LEU A 236 -14.99 9.87 8.28
C LEU A 236 -15.16 9.20 6.91
N LEU A 237 -14.80 9.90 5.83
CA LEU A 237 -14.86 9.36 4.47
C LEU A 237 -14.09 8.05 4.32
N THR A 238 -12.97 7.90 5.04
CA THR A 238 -12.18 6.65 5.08
C THR A 238 -12.95 5.51 5.72
N THR A 239 -13.72 5.79 6.78
CA THR A 239 -14.56 4.80 7.45
C THR A 239 -15.73 4.38 6.57
N ALA A 240 -16.36 5.34 5.89
CA ALA A 240 -17.39 5.05 4.89
C ALA A 240 -16.84 4.18 3.73
N GLY A 241 -15.67 4.53 3.21
CA GLY A 241 -14.99 3.74 2.18
C GLY A 241 -14.69 2.31 2.62
N ASN A 242 -14.17 2.13 3.84
CA ASN A 242 -13.91 0.81 4.41
C ASN A 242 -15.20 0.00 4.60
N ALA A 243 -16.30 0.62 5.03
CA ALA A 243 -17.59 -0.05 5.18
C ALA A 243 -18.16 -0.51 3.83
N LEU A 244 -18.06 0.32 2.78
CA LEU A 244 -18.46 -0.05 1.42
C LEU A 244 -17.58 -1.18 0.85
N ALA A 245 -16.27 -1.15 1.12
CA ALA A 245 -15.34 -2.19 0.71
C ALA A 245 -15.62 -3.53 1.39
N ALA A 246 -16.13 -3.50 2.63
CA ALA A 246 -16.38 -4.68 3.44
C ALA A 246 -17.68 -5.43 3.08
N ALA A 247 -18.55 -4.85 2.25
CA ALA A 247 -19.79 -5.50 1.83
C ALA A 247 -19.48 -6.77 1.00
N PRO A 248 -20.00 -7.96 1.36
CA PRO A 248 -19.74 -9.18 0.59
C PRO A 248 -20.58 -9.26 -0.71
N ASP A 249 -21.73 -8.58 -0.75
CA ASP A 249 -22.70 -8.64 -1.83
C ASP A 249 -23.37 -7.28 -2.10
N LEU A 250 -24.18 -7.20 -3.16
CA LEU A 250 -24.85 -5.97 -3.60
C LEU A 250 -25.89 -5.50 -2.58
N ASP A 251 -26.61 -6.40 -1.93
CA ASP A 251 -27.63 -6.06 -0.94
C ASP A 251 -27.00 -5.39 0.28
N THR A 252 -25.88 -5.92 0.75
CA THR A 252 -25.11 -5.35 1.85
C THR A 252 -24.49 -4.02 1.44
N LEU A 253 -23.95 -3.91 0.21
CA LEU A 253 -23.39 -2.66 -0.30
C LEU A 253 -24.45 -1.55 -0.33
N ASN A 254 -25.63 -1.84 -0.86
CA ASN A 254 -26.76 -0.90 -0.94
C ASN A 254 -27.23 -0.48 0.46
N ARG A 255 -27.32 -1.43 1.38
CA ARG A 255 -27.69 -1.18 2.78
C ARG A 255 -26.69 -0.28 3.49
N VAL A 256 -25.39 -0.56 3.35
CA VAL A 256 -24.32 0.28 3.92
C VAL A 256 -24.38 1.69 3.34
N ARG A 257 -24.57 1.85 2.03
CA ARG A 257 -24.75 3.16 1.40
C ARG A 257 -25.93 3.92 2.00
N ALA A 258 -27.08 3.26 2.12
CA ALA A 258 -28.28 3.88 2.70
C ALA A 258 -28.06 4.31 4.16
N GLN A 259 -27.38 3.47 4.96
CA GLN A 259 -27.03 3.80 6.34
C GLN A 259 -26.08 5.01 6.44
N ILE A 260 -25.09 5.12 5.54
CA ILE A 260 -24.19 6.27 5.48
C ILE A 260 -24.97 7.55 5.13
N GLN A 261 -25.89 7.48 4.17
CA GLN A 261 -26.70 8.62 3.74
C GLN A 261 -27.72 9.06 4.80
N ALA A 262 -28.26 8.12 5.56
CA ALA A 262 -29.22 8.38 6.63
C ALA A 262 -28.55 8.79 7.97
N HIS A 263 -27.22 8.75 8.07
CA HIS A 263 -26.53 9.02 9.32
C HIS A 263 -26.71 10.49 9.76
N PRO A 264 -27.22 10.78 10.98
CA PRO A 264 -27.58 12.14 11.39
C PRO A 264 -26.42 13.16 11.36
N ALA A 265 -25.21 12.73 11.74
CA ALA A 265 -24.01 13.59 11.71
C ALA A 265 -23.39 13.72 10.30
N GLY A 266 -23.93 13.00 9.31
CA GLY A 266 -23.42 12.93 7.96
C GLY A 266 -22.00 12.36 7.85
N VAL A 267 -21.42 12.53 6.66
CA VAL A 267 -20.03 12.21 6.34
C VAL A 267 -19.21 13.49 6.35
N THR A 268 -17.98 13.46 6.87
CA THR A 268 -17.09 14.62 6.85
C THR A 268 -16.95 15.19 5.42
N PRO A 269 -17.35 16.45 5.17
CA PRO A 269 -17.24 17.03 3.84
C PRO A 269 -15.77 17.21 3.47
N PRO A 270 -15.42 17.08 2.17
CA PRO A 270 -14.09 17.46 1.72
C PRO A 270 -13.86 18.95 2.00
N GLN A 271 -12.68 19.31 2.50
CA GLN A 271 -12.31 20.69 2.83
C GLN A 271 -12.16 21.62 1.62
N ILE A 272 -12.28 21.08 0.39
CA ILE A 272 -12.04 21.81 -0.85
C ILE A 272 -13.39 22.08 -1.54
N PRO A 273 -13.68 23.34 -1.95
CA PRO A 273 -14.85 23.66 -2.74
C PRO A 273 -14.92 22.77 -3.99
N ARG A 274 -16.07 22.12 -4.19
CA ARG A 274 -16.29 21.24 -5.34
C ARG A 274 -16.56 22.09 -6.58
N ALA A 275 -15.89 21.78 -7.68
CA ALA A 275 -16.30 22.32 -8.97
C ALA A 275 -17.71 21.80 -9.31
N PRO A 276 -18.50 22.56 -10.11
CA PRO A 276 -19.76 22.06 -10.65
C PRO A 276 -19.55 20.69 -11.33
N ASN A 277 -20.54 19.80 -11.23
CA ASN A 277 -20.55 18.47 -11.88
C ASN A 277 -19.45 17.46 -11.46
N THR A 278 -18.72 17.72 -10.38
CA THR A 278 -17.75 16.75 -9.84
C THR A 278 -18.44 15.68 -9.00
N MET A 279 -18.19 14.41 -9.32
CA MET A 279 -18.70 13.25 -8.56
C MET A 279 -18.24 13.30 -7.08
N PRO A 280 -19.16 13.20 -6.10
CA PRO A 280 -18.79 13.06 -4.69
C PRO A 280 -17.90 11.84 -4.47
N MET A 281 -16.85 11.96 -3.66
CA MET A 281 -15.93 10.83 -3.41
C MET A 281 -16.66 9.60 -2.81
N LEU A 282 -17.71 9.80 -2.02
CA LEU A 282 -18.54 8.69 -1.54
C LEU A 282 -19.20 7.92 -2.70
N ASP A 283 -19.72 8.63 -3.71
CA ASP A 283 -20.29 8.01 -4.91
C ASP A 283 -19.19 7.32 -5.74
N VAL A 284 -17.99 7.91 -5.83
CA VAL A 284 -16.83 7.26 -6.47
C VAL A 284 -16.53 5.92 -5.81
N LEU A 285 -16.40 5.89 -4.48
CA LEU A 285 -16.12 4.67 -3.71
C LEU A 285 -17.24 3.64 -3.87
N TYR A 286 -18.50 4.07 -3.82
CA TYR A 286 -19.64 3.18 -4.03
C TYR A 286 -19.66 2.62 -5.46
N ALA A 287 -19.40 3.44 -6.49
CA ALA A 287 -19.29 2.98 -7.88
C ALA A 287 -18.16 1.95 -8.07
N GLN A 288 -17.01 2.16 -7.43
CA GLN A 288 -15.90 1.20 -7.44
C GLN A 288 -16.36 -0.18 -6.91
N HIS A 289 -17.12 -0.20 -5.82
CA HIS A 289 -17.59 -1.45 -5.22
C HIS A 289 -18.81 -2.06 -5.92
N LEU A 290 -19.61 -1.27 -6.64
CA LEU A 290 -20.59 -1.81 -7.60
C LEU A 290 -19.89 -2.62 -8.70
N VAL A 291 -18.81 -2.08 -9.28
CA VAL A 291 -18.01 -2.80 -10.29
C VAL A 291 -17.40 -4.07 -9.69
N ARG A 292 -16.83 -3.98 -8.49
CA ARG A 292 -16.27 -5.14 -7.76
C ARG A 292 -17.29 -6.28 -7.63
N LEU A 293 -18.55 -5.95 -7.34
CA LEU A 293 -19.63 -6.91 -7.13
C LEU A 293 -20.43 -7.22 -8.41
N GLY A 294 -19.90 -6.88 -9.59
CA GLY A 294 -20.49 -7.24 -10.88
C GLY A 294 -21.62 -6.31 -11.37
N ALA A 295 -22.02 -5.30 -10.62
CA ALA A 295 -23.06 -4.33 -11.00
C ALA A 295 -22.50 -3.19 -11.86
N VAL A 296 -21.78 -3.53 -12.94
CA VAL A 296 -21.17 -2.57 -13.87
C VAL A 296 -22.20 -1.60 -14.48
N PRO A 297 -23.39 -2.04 -14.95
CA PRO A 297 -24.39 -1.11 -15.50
C PRO A 297 -24.82 -0.04 -14.51
N ALA A 298 -25.06 -0.41 -13.24
CA ALA A 298 -25.43 0.54 -12.19
C ALA A 298 -24.29 1.52 -11.87
N ALA A 299 -23.02 1.06 -11.93
CA ALA A 299 -21.87 1.93 -11.75
C ALA A 299 -21.73 2.95 -12.90
N VAL A 300 -21.98 2.53 -14.15
CA VAL A 300 -22.00 3.40 -15.33
C VAL A 300 -23.13 4.42 -15.25
N GLU A 301 -24.34 3.98 -14.88
CA GLU A 301 -25.50 4.87 -14.70
C GLU A 301 -25.25 5.92 -13.60
N LEU A 302 -24.59 5.53 -12.50
CA LEU A 302 -24.22 6.48 -11.46
C LEU A 302 -23.16 7.47 -11.96
N ALA A 303 -22.16 6.99 -12.70
CA ALA A 303 -21.05 7.80 -13.18
C ALA A 303 -21.46 8.78 -14.30
N SER A 304 -22.43 8.43 -15.14
CA SER A 304 -22.88 9.26 -16.28
C SER A 304 -23.51 10.59 -15.86
N LYS A 305 -23.84 10.75 -14.58
CA LYS A 305 -24.37 11.98 -13.97
C LYS A 305 -23.31 13.04 -13.72
N TYR A 306 -22.03 12.71 -13.92
CA TYR A 306 -20.88 13.53 -13.52
C TYR A 306 -19.82 13.57 -14.62
N ASP A 307 -18.91 14.55 -14.50
CA ASP A 307 -17.72 14.62 -15.34
C ASP A 307 -16.77 13.43 -15.08
N PHE A 308 -15.92 13.12 -16.07
CA PHE A 308 -14.98 12.01 -16.01
C PHE A 308 -14.06 12.09 -14.78
N HIS A 309 -14.21 11.14 -13.86
CA HIS A 309 -13.45 11.10 -12.61
C HIS A 309 -12.26 10.14 -12.68
N ARG A 310 -11.03 10.63 -12.43
CA ARG A 310 -9.79 9.84 -12.59
C ARG A 310 -9.74 8.53 -11.79
N GLU A 311 -10.33 8.51 -10.59
CA GLU A 311 -10.29 7.35 -9.68
C GLU A 311 -11.31 6.26 -10.07
N LEU A 312 -12.26 6.58 -10.96
CA LEU A 312 -13.28 5.66 -11.47
C LEU A 312 -13.07 5.35 -12.96
N GLY A 313 -12.50 6.29 -13.70
CA GLY A 313 -12.35 6.23 -15.14
C GLY A 313 -11.53 5.03 -15.63
N TRP A 314 -10.63 4.49 -14.81
CA TRP A 314 -9.89 3.27 -15.17
C TRP A 314 -10.71 1.98 -15.06
N LEU A 315 -11.79 1.98 -14.25
CA LEU A 315 -12.73 0.86 -14.09
C LEU A 315 -13.82 0.92 -15.16
N LEU A 316 -14.42 2.10 -15.34
CA LEU A 316 -15.56 2.33 -16.24
C LEU A 316 -15.11 2.82 -17.61
N TRP A 317 -13.89 2.49 -18.00
CA TRP A 317 -13.25 3.09 -19.16
C TRP A 317 -14.01 2.75 -20.44
N ASN A 318 -14.45 3.78 -21.17
CA ASN A 318 -14.96 3.66 -22.53
C ASN A 318 -14.17 4.59 -23.48
N GLU A 319 -13.34 4.00 -24.35
CA GLU A 319 -12.43 4.72 -25.26
C GLU A 319 -13.14 5.69 -26.19
N SER A 320 -14.43 5.47 -26.50
CA SER A 320 -15.19 6.29 -27.44
C SER A 320 -15.77 7.58 -26.86
N THR A 321 -15.61 7.85 -25.56
CA THR A 321 -16.36 8.92 -24.86
C THR A 321 -15.50 9.94 -24.12
N ILE A 322 -14.16 9.83 -24.17
CA ILE A 322 -13.28 10.62 -23.29
C ILE A 322 -12.33 11.49 -24.12
N ASP A 323 -12.26 12.77 -23.77
CA ASP A 323 -11.19 13.68 -24.22
C ASP A 323 -9.82 13.10 -23.85
N THR A 324 -9.06 12.71 -24.87
CA THR A 324 -7.86 11.87 -24.75
C THR A 324 -6.64 12.60 -24.17
N ASP A 325 -6.72 13.91 -23.94
CA ASP A 325 -5.57 14.73 -23.54
C ASP A 325 -5.65 15.30 -22.11
N GLY A 326 -6.75 15.05 -21.38
CA GLY A 326 -6.95 15.57 -20.02
C GLY A 326 -6.11 14.88 -18.93
N PRO A 327 -5.70 15.59 -17.85
CA PRO A 327 -4.95 14.99 -16.73
C PRO A 327 -5.65 13.80 -16.07
N ALA A 328 -6.99 13.83 -16.02
CA ALA A 328 -7.81 12.74 -15.50
C ALA A 328 -7.71 11.48 -16.37
N TYR A 329 -7.78 11.63 -17.71
CA TYR A 329 -7.61 10.55 -18.68
C TYR A 329 -6.23 9.91 -18.54
N VAL A 330 -5.18 10.72 -18.48
CA VAL A 330 -3.80 10.23 -18.33
C VAL A 330 -3.63 9.43 -17.03
N ALA A 331 -4.21 9.91 -15.93
CA ALA A 331 -4.18 9.20 -14.65
C ALA A 331 -4.93 7.86 -14.72
N ALA A 332 -6.13 7.84 -15.31
CA ALA A 332 -6.91 6.62 -15.48
C ALA A 332 -6.20 5.59 -16.40
N LYS A 333 -5.58 6.03 -17.51
CA LYS A 333 -4.76 5.15 -18.37
C LYS A 333 -3.60 4.52 -17.62
N ARG A 334 -2.93 5.28 -16.73
CA ARG A 334 -1.86 4.74 -15.86
C ARG A 334 -2.38 3.71 -14.88
N ASN A 335 -3.54 3.97 -14.26
CA ASN A 335 -4.18 2.98 -13.38
C ASN A 335 -4.50 1.70 -14.14
N ARG A 336 -5.00 1.74 -15.38
CA ARG A 336 -5.23 0.52 -16.19
C ARG A 336 -3.95 -0.30 -16.42
N ILE A 337 -2.82 0.35 -16.66
CA ILE A 337 -1.52 -0.36 -16.79
C ILE A 337 -1.17 -1.05 -15.46
N ARG A 338 -1.32 -0.34 -14.34
CA ARG A 338 -1.04 -0.90 -13.00
C ARG A 338 -1.97 -2.06 -12.67
N VAL A 339 -3.25 -1.95 -12.98
CA VAL A 339 -4.25 -3.02 -12.79
C VAL A 339 -3.80 -4.28 -13.52
N LYS A 340 -3.42 -4.17 -14.80
CA LYS A 340 -2.88 -5.31 -15.56
C LYS A 340 -1.62 -5.91 -14.93
N GLU A 341 -0.73 -5.09 -14.36
CA GLU A 341 0.46 -5.58 -13.65
C GLU A 341 0.09 -6.30 -12.32
N LEU A 342 -0.92 -5.82 -11.59
CA LEU A 342 -1.43 -6.42 -10.36
C LEU A 342 -2.21 -7.72 -10.61
N GLU A 343 -3.06 -7.75 -11.63
CA GLU A 343 -3.80 -8.95 -12.07
C GLU A 343 -2.83 -10.07 -12.46
N LYS A 344 -1.78 -9.73 -13.23
CA LYS A 344 -0.69 -10.67 -13.57
C LYS A 344 0.07 -11.19 -12.36
N SER A 345 0.03 -10.47 -11.25
CA SER A 345 0.63 -10.89 -9.98
C SER A 345 -0.31 -11.78 -9.15
N GLY A 346 -1.53 -12.05 -9.65
CA GLY A 346 -2.52 -12.94 -9.05
C GLY A 346 -3.56 -12.24 -8.19
N LEU A 347 -3.58 -10.92 -8.13
CA LEU A 347 -4.48 -10.16 -7.28
C LEU A 347 -5.87 -10.01 -7.91
N ASP A 348 -6.91 -10.13 -7.10
CA ASP A 348 -8.29 -9.87 -7.52
C ASP A 348 -8.64 -8.39 -7.46
N LEU A 349 -9.80 -8.03 -8.04
CA LEU A 349 -10.25 -6.66 -8.14
C LEU A 349 -10.40 -5.96 -6.77
N GLU A 350 -10.83 -6.69 -5.74
CA GLU A 350 -10.94 -6.13 -4.40
C GLU A 350 -9.57 -5.74 -3.82
N ALA A 351 -8.57 -6.61 -3.95
CA ALA A 351 -7.19 -6.31 -3.56
C ALA A 351 -6.62 -5.13 -4.37
N ILE A 352 -6.92 -5.08 -5.68
CA ILE A 352 -6.49 -4.00 -6.57
C ILE A 352 -7.09 -2.66 -6.16
N LEU A 353 -8.39 -2.62 -5.84
CA LEU A 353 -9.06 -1.42 -5.32
C LEU A 353 -8.40 -0.95 -4.02
N TYR A 354 -8.09 -1.86 -3.10
CA TYR A 354 -7.40 -1.53 -1.86
C TYR A 354 -5.99 -0.96 -2.10
N ILE A 355 -5.22 -1.52 -3.05
CA ILE A 355 -3.86 -1.04 -3.39
C ILE A 355 -3.89 0.35 -4.04
N LEU A 356 -4.88 0.61 -4.89
CA LEU A 356 -5.00 1.88 -5.61
C LEU A 356 -5.73 2.98 -4.83
N ALA A 357 -6.34 2.65 -3.69
CA ALA A 357 -7.07 3.59 -2.87
C ALA A 357 -6.19 4.76 -2.37
N PRO A 358 -6.74 5.98 -2.23
CA PRO A 358 -5.98 7.13 -1.74
C PRO A 358 -5.35 6.94 -0.35
N GLU A 359 -5.95 6.15 0.54
CA GLU A 359 -5.39 5.95 1.87
C GLU A 359 -4.67 4.60 2.01
N SER A 360 -4.34 3.98 0.87
CA SER A 360 -3.65 2.70 0.85
C SER A 360 -2.21 2.82 1.38
N PRO A 361 -1.73 1.87 2.21
CA PRO A 361 -0.32 1.80 2.58
C PRO A 361 0.61 1.61 1.36
N PHE A 362 0.07 1.15 0.22
CA PHE A 362 0.80 0.97 -1.03
C PHE A 362 0.97 2.26 -1.86
N ARG A 363 0.28 3.35 -1.49
CA ARG A 363 0.15 4.56 -2.31
C ARG A 363 1.48 5.17 -2.73
N TYR A 364 2.46 5.25 -1.83
CA TYR A 364 3.78 5.81 -2.14
C TYR A 364 4.48 5.00 -3.23
N ALA A 365 4.54 3.67 -3.08
CA ALA A 365 5.15 2.79 -4.08
C ALA A 365 4.44 2.83 -5.44
N VAL A 366 3.11 2.99 -5.43
CA VAL A 366 2.29 3.12 -6.64
C VAL A 366 2.54 4.46 -7.36
N ARG A 367 2.58 5.57 -6.62
CA ARG A 367 2.72 6.92 -7.17
C ARG A 367 4.14 7.21 -7.66
N ASP A 368 5.14 6.89 -6.85
CA ASP A 368 6.53 7.22 -7.14
C ASP A 368 6.96 6.52 -8.43
N ALA A 369 6.79 5.20 -8.57
CA ALA A 369 7.15 4.50 -9.81
C ALA A 369 6.60 5.09 -11.12
N SER A 370 5.48 5.83 -11.03
CA SER A 370 4.81 6.41 -12.21
C SER A 370 5.29 7.81 -12.56
N LEU A 371 5.58 8.66 -11.57
CA LEU A 371 6.26 9.94 -11.81
C LEU A 371 7.62 9.71 -12.47
N LEU A 372 8.31 8.65 -12.05
CA LEU A 372 9.67 8.33 -12.48
C LEU A 372 9.69 7.71 -13.90
N ARG A 373 8.68 6.91 -14.30
CA ARG A 373 8.57 6.39 -15.69
C ARG A 373 8.29 7.51 -16.72
N LEU A 374 7.57 8.56 -16.36
CA LEU A 374 7.18 9.66 -17.27
C LEU A 374 8.33 10.62 -17.53
N ASN A 375 9.10 10.96 -16.51
CA ASN A 375 10.29 11.78 -16.70
C ASN A 375 11.27 11.05 -17.64
N ASN A 376 11.48 9.74 -17.42
CA ASN A 376 12.32 8.94 -18.31
C ASN A 376 11.77 8.85 -19.76
N THR A 377 10.45 8.74 -19.97
CA THR A 377 9.88 8.71 -21.33
C THR A 377 9.84 10.07 -22.02
N ALA A 378 9.63 11.16 -21.28
CA ALA A 378 9.70 12.52 -21.80
C ALA A 378 11.13 12.90 -22.18
N GLU A 379 12.11 12.56 -21.33
CA GLU A 379 13.53 12.75 -21.60
C GLU A 379 14.01 11.90 -22.78
N LEU A 380 13.61 10.63 -22.88
CA LEU A 380 13.92 9.77 -24.04
C LEU A 380 13.30 10.30 -25.34
N ARG A 381 12.09 10.88 -25.28
CA ARG A 381 11.45 11.53 -26.44
C ARG A 381 12.17 12.82 -26.83
N ALA A 382 12.60 13.62 -25.86
CA ALA A 382 13.37 14.83 -26.10
C ALA A 382 14.74 14.49 -26.72
N ALA A 383 15.44 13.49 -26.18
CA ALA A 383 16.72 13.00 -26.68
C ALA A 383 16.63 12.43 -28.11
N ARG A 384 15.55 11.69 -28.42
CA ARG A 384 15.27 11.22 -29.80
C ARG A 384 14.97 12.36 -30.76
N LYS A 385 14.22 13.39 -30.34
CA LYS A 385 13.95 14.57 -31.16
C LYS A 385 15.21 15.38 -31.46
N SER A 386 16.10 15.55 -30.47
CA SER A 386 17.40 16.21 -30.67
C SER A 386 18.34 15.41 -31.58
N ALA A 387 18.35 14.07 -31.46
CA ALA A 387 19.14 13.21 -32.35
C ALA A 387 18.63 13.22 -33.80
N SER A 388 17.30 13.30 -34.00
CA SER A 388 16.71 13.38 -35.35
C SER A 388 16.88 14.73 -36.02
N THR A 389 17.14 15.81 -35.27
CA THR A 389 17.41 17.14 -35.83
C THR A 389 18.87 17.32 -36.24
N THR A 390 19.81 16.67 -35.54
CA THR A 390 21.24 16.69 -35.91
C THR A 390 21.60 15.77 -37.09
N GLY A 391 20.74 14.80 -37.45
CA GLY A 391 20.95 13.91 -38.60
C GLY A 391 20.41 14.43 -39.94
N LYS A 392 19.82 15.64 -39.98
CA LYS A 392 19.29 16.26 -41.21
C LYS A 392 20.12 17.46 -41.69
N SER A 393 21.27 17.70 -41.08
CA SER A 393 22.26 18.68 -41.52
C SER A 393 23.59 17.97 -41.77
N ALA A 394 23.65 17.25 -42.89
CA ALA A 394 24.86 16.82 -43.57
C ALA A 394 24.60 16.92 -45.07
#